data_AF-A0A8J6VJI3-F1
#
_entry.id   AF-A0A8J6VJI3-F1
#
_cell.length_a   1.000
_cell.length_b   1.000
_cell.length_c   1.000
_cell.angle_alpha   90.00
_cell.angle_beta   90.00
_cell.angle_gamma   90.00
#
_symmetry.space_group_name_H-M   'P 1'
#
loop_
_entity.id
_entity.type
_entity.pdbx_description
1 polymer ?
#
loop_
_entity_poly.entity_id
_entity_poly.type
_entity_poly.pdbx_seq_one_letter_code
_entity_poly.pdbx_strand_id
1 'polypeptide(L)'
;MMTSFCSRRYVNRVLSQCLSVGTFATLSLLLGIAPGISGGYHTVEFNSVAYAQASNVTNEEVTKVARAILAMEPGRQSAYNDIKKLVGSPPNIICGRPNTLRSLPRNAQAIARNYCQQSQKIIQSNGLTNERFNQVTIAAQSDKDLQTRIQNEMLRLQSN
;
A
#
# COMPACT_ATOMS: atom_id res chain seq x y z
N MET A 1 -39.86 -32.95 62.51
CA MET A 1 -41.30 -32.69 62.42
C MET A 1 -41.52 -31.21 62.15
N MET A 2 -42.48 -30.90 61.27
CA MET A 2 -43.20 -29.64 61.10
C MET A 2 -42.49 -28.38 60.53
N THR A 3 -42.83 -28.17 59.25
CA THR A 3 -43.50 -26.99 58.68
C THR A 3 -42.71 -25.79 58.20
N SER A 4 -43.08 -25.46 56.96
CA SER A 4 -42.72 -24.35 56.12
C SER A 4 -43.69 -23.16 56.28
N PHE A 5 -43.27 -22.01 55.72
CA PHE A 5 -44.03 -20.83 55.27
C PHE A 5 -44.65 -19.86 56.29
N CYS A 6 -44.07 -18.65 56.42
CA CYS A 6 -44.52 -17.43 55.70
C CYS A 6 -43.89 -16.14 56.27
N SER A 7 -43.14 -15.39 55.46
CA SER A 7 -43.28 -13.92 55.37
C SER A 7 -42.64 -13.40 54.08
N ARG A 8 -43.41 -13.53 53.02
CA ARG A 8 -43.21 -12.96 51.69
C ARG A 8 -43.91 -11.60 51.71
N ARG A 9 -43.21 -10.48 51.98
CA ARG A 9 -43.65 -9.09 51.64
C ARG A 9 -42.71 -7.94 52.09
N TYR A 10 -41.39 -8.13 52.07
CA TYR A 10 -40.45 -7.00 52.10
C TYR A 10 -39.27 -7.28 51.14
N VAL A 11 -39.56 -7.36 49.85
CA VAL A 11 -39.32 -6.20 48.97
C VAL A 11 -37.80 -6.13 48.74
N ASN A 12 -37.21 -7.09 48.02
CA ASN A 12 -37.09 -7.10 46.54
C ASN A 12 -36.70 -5.76 45.89
N ARG A 13 -36.26 -4.76 46.67
CA ARG A 13 -35.92 -3.41 46.18
C ARG A 13 -34.47 -3.00 46.46
N VAL A 14 -33.66 -3.89 47.04
CA VAL A 14 -32.24 -3.61 47.33
C VAL A 14 -31.29 -4.50 46.50
N LEU A 15 -31.81 -5.43 45.68
CA LEU A 15 -30.99 -6.34 44.87
C LEU A 15 -31.26 -6.24 43.37
N SER A 16 -31.73 -5.08 42.90
CA SER A 16 -31.92 -4.83 41.48
C SER A 16 -31.84 -3.33 41.21
N GLN A 17 -30.62 -2.80 41.06
CA GLN A 17 -30.29 -1.70 40.14
C GLN A 17 -28.83 -1.24 40.26
N CYS A 18 -28.17 -1.16 39.11
CA CYS A 18 -26.91 -0.44 38.79
C CYS A 18 -25.63 -1.09 39.34
N LEU A 19 -24.99 -2.03 38.64
CA LEU A 19 -24.45 -2.00 37.27
C LEU A 19 -23.43 -0.87 37.03
N SER A 20 -22.23 -1.30 36.62
CA SER A 20 -21.13 -0.56 35.96
C SER A 20 -20.29 0.43 36.78
N VAL A 21 -19.28 -0.09 37.48
CA VAL A 21 -17.93 0.52 37.53
C VAL A 21 -16.89 -0.59 37.35
N GLY A 22 -16.57 -0.91 36.11
CA GLY A 22 -15.46 -1.79 35.76
C GLY A 22 -14.19 -0.97 35.62
N THR A 23 -13.40 -0.84 36.68
CA THR A 23 -12.04 -0.28 36.59
C THR A 23 -11.09 -1.39 36.18
N PHE A 24 -10.86 -1.56 34.87
CA PHE A 24 -9.69 -2.27 34.38
C PHE A 24 -8.53 -1.28 34.24
N ALA A 25 -7.74 -1.14 35.30
CA ALA A 25 -6.42 -0.53 35.20
C ALA A 25 -5.41 -1.60 34.75
N THR A 26 -5.34 -1.88 33.46
CA THR A 26 -4.23 -2.65 32.90
C THR A 26 -3.07 -1.69 32.64
N LEU A 27 -1.98 -1.84 33.39
CA LEU A 27 -0.70 -1.21 33.06
C LEU A 27 -0.18 -1.83 31.74
N SER A 28 -0.37 -1.11 30.64
CA SER A 28 0.33 -1.40 29.38
C SER A 28 1.67 -0.67 29.38
N LEU A 29 2.66 -1.27 30.05
CA LEU A 29 4.07 -1.03 29.74
C LEU A 29 4.40 -1.86 28.48
N LEU A 30 5.03 -1.21 27.48
CA LEU A 30 5.54 -1.72 26.19
C LEU A 30 4.79 -1.22 24.95
N LEU A 31 4.69 0.09 24.78
CA LEU A 31 4.93 0.69 23.47
C LEU A 31 5.86 1.88 23.69
N GLY A 32 7.12 1.71 23.28
CA GLY A 32 8.12 2.76 23.21
C GLY A 32 7.72 3.82 22.19
N ILE A 33 6.75 4.66 22.56
CA ILE A 33 6.46 5.90 21.86
C ILE A 33 7.23 6.98 22.64
N ALA A 34 8.48 7.21 22.25
CA ALA A 34 9.12 8.46 22.58
C ALA A 34 8.58 9.50 21.59
N PRO A 35 7.76 10.49 21.98
CA PRO A 35 7.55 11.65 21.13
C PRO A 35 8.83 12.48 21.20
N GLY A 36 9.77 12.17 20.31
CA GLY A 36 10.92 13.01 20.06
C GLY A 36 10.44 14.32 19.45
N ILE A 37 10.13 15.29 20.31
CA ILE A 37 10.03 16.70 19.94
C ILE A 37 11.46 17.17 19.62
N SER A 38 11.85 17.00 18.36
CA SER A 38 12.94 17.75 17.77
C SER A 38 12.62 18.00 16.30
N GLY A 39 12.72 19.27 15.91
CA GLY A 39 12.19 19.82 14.68
C GLY A 39 12.68 19.10 13.42
N GLY A 40 11.72 18.62 12.65
CA GLY A 40 11.90 18.12 11.30
C GLY A 40 10.51 17.90 10.72
N TYR A 41 10.17 18.66 9.69
CA TYR A 41 8.88 18.61 9.02
C TYR A 41 8.62 17.20 8.47
N HIS A 42 7.95 16.35 9.25
CA HIS A 42 7.33 15.14 8.73
C HIS A 42 6.04 15.58 8.04
N THR A 43 6.12 15.83 6.74
CA THR A 43 4.95 15.74 5.87
C THR A 43 4.44 14.32 5.99
N VAL A 44 3.44 14.11 6.83
CA VAL A 44 2.68 12.86 6.85
C VAL A 44 1.87 12.83 5.55
N GLU A 45 2.49 12.36 4.47
CA GLU A 45 1.77 12.04 3.24
C GLU A 45 0.94 10.79 3.49
N PHE A 46 -0.29 11.01 3.94
CA PHE A 46 -1.34 10.00 3.90
C PHE A 46 -1.69 9.70 2.43
N ASN A 47 -0.94 8.78 1.80
CA ASN A 47 -1.32 8.14 0.54
C ASN A 47 -2.41 7.06 0.75
N SER A 48 -3.32 7.27 1.71
CA SER A 48 -4.36 6.31 2.12
C SER A 48 -5.56 6.26 1.17
N VAL A 49 -5.60 7.10 0.13
CA VAL A 49 -6.73 7.17 -0.81
C VAL A 49 -6.68 6.08 -1.89
N ALA A 50 -5.50 5.51 -2.18
CA ALA A 50 -5.33 4.55 -3.28
C ALA A 50 -5.90 3.15 -2.99
N TYR A 51 -5.98 2.75 -1.72
CA TYR A 51 -6.35 1.39 -1.34
C TYR A 51 -7.83 1.06 -1.56
N ALA A 52 -8.73 2.01 -1.30
CA ALA A 52 -10.18 1.77 -1.43
C ALA A 52 -10.65 1.70 -2.90
N GLN A 53 -9.95 2.37 -3.82
CA GLN A 53 -10.30 2.46 -5.25
C GLN A 53 -9.84 1.23 -6.08
N ALA A 54 -9.05 0.35 -5.48
CA ALA A 54 -8.55 -0.88 -6.14
C ALA A 54 -9.42 -2.12 -5.88
N SER A 55 -10.50 -1.98 -5.12
CA SER A 55 -11.35 -3.09 -4.65
C SER A 55 -12.04 -3.91 -5.76
N ASN A 56 -11.87 -3.55 -7.04
CA ASN A 56 -12.43 -4.27 -8.18
C ASN A 56 -11.51 -4.18 -9.40
N VAL A 57 -10.35 -4.86 -9.37
CA VAL A 57 -9.49 -5.01 -10.55
C VAL A 57 -9.97 -6.19 -11.39
N THR A 58 -10.46 -5.89 -12.60
CA THR A 58 -10.97 -6.88 -13.55
C THR A 58 -9.86 -7.71 -14.19
N ASN A 59 -10.19 -8.87 -14.75
CA ASN A 59 -9.21 -9.69 -15.48
C ASN A 59 -8.65 -8.99 -16.72
N GLU A 60 -9.46 -8.17 -17.39
CA GLU A 60 -8.99 -7.37 -18.52
C GLU A 60 -7.97 -6.31 -18.08
N GLU A 61 -8.20 -5.65 -16.94
CA GLU A 61 -7.21 -4.73 -16.36
C GLU A 61 -5.94 -5.47 -15.95
N VAL A 62 -6.03 -6.68 -15.39
CA VAL A 62 -4.86 -7.52 -15.09
C VAL A 62 -4.05 -7.79 -16.37
N THR A 63 -4.69 -8.17 -17.47
CA THR A 63 -4.01 -8.37 -18.77
C THR A 63 -3.35 -7.09 -19.27
N LYS A 64 -4.03 -5.95 -19.21
CA LYS A 64 -3.46 -4.65 -19.63
C LYS A 64 -2.26 -4.25 -18.78
N VAL A 65 -2.33 -4.43 -17.46
CA VAL A 65 -1.24 -4.14 -16.52
C VAL A 65 -0.06 -5.08 -16.76
N ALA A 66 -0.30 -6.39 -16.86
CA ALA A 66 0.74 -7.38 -17.14
C ALA A 66 1.46 -7.07 -18.45
N ARG A 67 0.72 -6.78 -19.53
CA ARG A 67 1.30 -6.40 -20.82
C ARG A 67 2.12 -5.11 -20.74
N ALA A 68 1.64 -4.10 -20.02
CA ALA A 68 2.38 -2.86 -19.81
C ALA A 68 3.68 -3.09 -19.04
N ILE A 69 3.66 -3.89 -17.96
CA ILE A 69 4.87 -4.24 -17.18
C ILE A 69 5.90 -4.93 -18.07
N LEU A 70 5.48 -5.96 -18.82
CA LEU A 70 6.37 -6.69 -19.74
C LEU A 70 6.98 -5.78 -20.81
N ALA A 71 6.19 -4.88 -21.39
CA ALA A 71 6.65 -3.96 -22.41
C ALA A 71 7.63 -2.88 -21.88
N MET A 72 7.51 -2.50 -20.59
CA MET A 72 8.42 -1.55 -19.96
C MET A 72 9.76 -2.17 -19.55
N GLU A 73 9.79 -3.47 -19.27
CA GLU A 73 10.94 -4.14 -18.65
C GLU A 73 12.26 -4.00 -19.43
N PRO A 74 12.31 -4.15 -20.77
CA PRO A 74 13.56 -3.94 -21.51
C PRO A 74 14.12 -2.52 -21.35
N GLY A 75 13.25 -1.52 -21.43
CA GLY A 75 13.62 -0.11 -21.22
C GLY A 75 14.10 0.15 -19.79
N ARG A 76 13.44 -0.48 -18.80
CA ARG A 76 13.82 -0.38 -17.39
C ARG A 76 15.23 -0.91 -17.16
N GLN A 77 15.55 -2.07 -17.73
CA GLN A 77 16.86 -2.71 -17.59
C GLN A 77 17.96 -1.89 -18.27
N SER A 78 17.70 -1.38 -19.48
CA SER A 78 18.65 -0.49 -20.18
C SER A 78 18.94 0.76 -19.34
N ALA A 79 17.90 1.48 -18.92
CA ALA A 79 18.05 2.70 -18.12
C ALA A 79 18.77 2.44 -16.79
N TYR A 80 18.42 1.35 -16.10
CA TYR A 80 19.07 0.95 -14.86
C TYR A 80 20.57 0.71 -15.07
N ASN A 81 20.94 -0.06 -16.09
CA ASN A 81 22.33 -0.40 -16.38
C ASN A 81 23.14 0.83 -16.78
N ASP A 82 22.60 1.69 -17.64
CA ASP A 82 23.30 2.88 -18.12
C ASP A 82 23.49 3.89 -17.00
N ILE A 83 22.49 4.09 -16.16
CA ILE A 83 22.62 4.98 -15.00
C ILE A 83 23.58 4.38 -13.96
N LYS A 84 23.52 3.07 -13.69
CA LYS A 84 24.46 2.39 -12.78
C LYS A 84 25.92 2.58 -13.22
N LYS A 85 26.21 2.52 -14.53
CA LYS A 85 27.55 2.80 -15.08
C LYS A 85 28.00 4.25 -14.81
N LEU A 86 27.07 5.20 -14.82
CA LEU A 86 27.37 6.62 -14.57
C LEU A 86 27.55 6.96 -13.09
N VAL A 87 26.77 6.34 -12.20
CA VAL A 87 26.72 6.71 -10.77
C VAL A 87 27.42 5.71 -9.84
N GLY A 88 27.91 4.59 -10.38
CA GLY A 88 28.66 3.56 -9.63
C GLY A 88 27.83 2.73 -8.64
N SER A 89 26.53 3.00 -8.51
CA SER A 89 25.62 2.35 -7.56
C SER A 89 24.26 2.07 -8.19
N PRO A 90 23.49 1.11 -7.66
CA PRO A 90 22.10 0.89 -8.08
C PRO A 90 21.27 2.17 -7.97
N PRO A 91 20.70 2.68 -9.08
CA PRO A 91 19.91 3.90 -9.01
C PRO A 91 18.53 3.63 -8.42
N ASN A 92 18.11 4.46 -7.46
CA ASN A 92 16.74 4.49 -6.97
C ASN A 92 15.91 5.47 -7.83
N ILE A 93 15.20 4.95 -8.83
CA ILE A 93 14.40 5.76 -9.76
C ILE A 93 12.93 5.38 -9.60
N ILE A 94 12.12 6.34 -9.14
CA ILE A 94 10.68 6.19 -9.06
C ILE A 94 10.03 7.19 -10.00
N CYS A 95 9.49 6.71 -11.12
CA CYS A 95 8.74 7.55 -12.04
C CYS A 95 7.51 8.12 -11.31
N GLY A 96 7.36 9.44 -11.29
CA GLY A 96 6.35 10.15 -10.48
C GLY A 96 6.87 10.76 -9.18
N ARG A 97 8.13 10.52 -8.80
CA ARG A 97 8.79 11.19 -7.66
C ARG A 97 9.92 12.12 -8.14
N PRO A 98 9.67 13.43 -8.32
CA PRO A 98 10.67 14.35 -8.89
C PRO A 98 11.98 14.45 -8.10
N ASN A 99 11.95 14.21 -6.79
CA ASN A 99 13.14 14.17 -5.94
C ASN A 99 14.10 13.03 -6.31
N THR A 100 13.61 11.83 -6.65
CA THR A 100 14.48 10.70 -7.02
C THR A 100 15.17 10.93 -8.38
N LEU A 101 14.56 11.73 -9.26
CA LEU A 101 15.21 12.14 -10.50
C LEU A 101 16.24 13.24 -10.23
N ARG A 102 15.89 14.28 -9.45
CA ARG A 102 16.78 15.42 -9.17
C ARG A 102 18.07 15.03 -8.42
N SER A 103 18.05 13.93 -7.66
CA SER A 103 19.24 13.41 -6.98
C SER A 103 20.27 12.78 -7.91
N LEU A 104 19.93 12.48 -9.17
CA LEU A 104 20.87 11.94 -10.14
C LEU A 104 21.75 13.04 -10.76
N PRO A 105 22.99 12.72 -11.19
CA PRO A 105 23.78 13.58 -12.05
C PRO A 105 23.04 13.93 -13.36
N ARG A 106 23.31 15.11 -13.94
CA ARG A 106 22.52 15.65 -15.08
C ARG A 106 22.37 14.68 -16.26
N ASN A 107 23.42 13.95 -16.63
CA ASN A 107 23.40 12.94 -17.69
C ASN A 107 22.50 11.75 -17.33
N ALA A 108 22.59 11.24 -16.10
CA ALA A 108 21.72 10.17 -15.59
C ALA A 108 20.25 10.63 -15.50
N GLN A 109 19.98 11.90 -15.19
CA GLN A 109 18.62 12.44 -15.19
C GLN A 109 17.96 12.38 -16.57
N ALA A 110 18.71 12.63 -17.64
CA ALA A 110 18.18 12.58 -19.01
C ALA A 110 17.72 11.16 -19.36
N ILE A 111 18.52 10.14 -19.01
CA ILE A 111 18.19 8.73 -19.20
C ILE A 111 16.93 8.36 -18.40
N ALA A 112 16.90 8.72 -17.10
CA ALA A 112 15.75 8.45 -16.24
C ALA A 112 14.46 9.12 -16.73
N ARG A 113 14.54 10.38 -17.19
CA ARG A 113 13.39 11.10 -17.75
C ARG A 113 12.88 10.44 -19.04
N ASN A 114 13.78 10.05 -19.93
CA ASN A 114 13.40 9.38 -21.17
C ASN A 114 12.67 8.07 -20.88
N TYR A 115 13.23 7.23 -20.00
CA TYR A 115 12.57 5.99 -19.57
C TYR A 115 11.19 6.26 -18.96
N CYS A 116 11.08 7.19 -18.00
CA CYS A 116 9.78 7.48 -17.39
C CYS A 116 8.74 7.99 -18.40
N GLN A 117 9.14 8.79 -19.40
CA GLN A 117 8.24 9.23 -20.48
C GLN A 117 7.83 8.07 -21.39
N GLN A 118 8.75 7.16 -21.71
CA GLN A 118 8.45 5.97 -22.49
C GLN A 118 7.48 5.05 -21.74
N SER A 119 7.71 4.80 -20.46
CA SER A 119 6.82 4.03 -19.59
C SER A 119 5.39 4.59 -19.58
N GLN A 120 5.24 5.91 -19.46
CA GLN A 120 3.92 6.55 -19.49
C GLN A 120 3.19 6.30 -20.83
N LYS A 121 3.92 6.37 -21.95
CA LYS A 121 3.36 6.09 -23.28
C LYS A 121 2.96 4.62 -23.43
N ILE A 122 3.77 3.69 -22.92
CA ILE A 122 3.47 2.25 -22.92
C ILE A 122 2.20 1.97 -22.11
N ILE A 123 2.06 2.58 -20.93
CA ILE A 123 0.85 2.43 -20.11
C ILE A 123 -0.39 2.90 -20.89
N GLN A 124 -0.30 4.08 -21.51
CA GLN A 124 -1.39 4.65 -22.31
C GLN A 124 -1.73 3.80 -23.55
N SER A 125 -0.74 3.28 -24.26
CA SER A 125 -0.96 2.44 -25.44
C SER A 125 -1.61 1.09 -25.10
N ASN A 126 -1.54 0.67 -23.83
CA ASN A 126 -2.24 -0.51 -23.32
C ASN A 126 -3.65 -0.20 -22.79
N GLY A 127 -4.16 1.02 -23.02
CA GLY A 127 -5.52 1.40 -22.64
C GLY A 127 -5.69 1.69 -21.14
N LEU A 128 -4.60 2.02 -20.45
CA LEU A 128 -4.61 2.43 -19.03
C LEU A 128 -4.24 3.90 -18.90
N THR A 129 -4.81 4.59 -17.91
CA THR A 129 -4.24 5.86 -17.44
C THR A 129 -3.05 5.58 -16.54
N ASN A 130 -2.10 6.52 -16.46
CA ASN A 130 -0.97 6.40 -15.52
C ASN A 130 -1.45 6.26 -14.07
N GLU A 131 -2.50 6.99 -13.72
CA GLU A 131 -3.11 6.93 -12.39
C GLU A 131 -3.68 5.54 -12.12
N ARG A 132 -4.46 4.97 -13.05
CA ARG A 132 -5.06 3.64 -12.86
C ARG A 132 -4.00 2.54 -12.78
N PHE A 133 -2.96 2.61 -13.61
CA PHE A 133 -1.83 1.69 -13.53
C PHE A 133 -1.14 1.77 -12.16
N ASN A 134 -0.89 2.98 -11.65
CA ASN A 134 -0.30 3.19 -10.33
C ASN A 134 -1.21 2.66 -9.21
N GLN A 135 -2.52 2.90 -9.27
CA GLN A 135 -3.47 2.38 -8.30
C GLN A 135 -3.43 0.84 -8.24
N VAL A 136 -3.49 0.16 -9.40
CA VAL A 136 -3.46 -1.30 -9.46
C VAL A 136 -2.13 -1.84 -8.94
N THR A 137 -1.00 -1.24 -9.34
CA THR A 137 0.33 -1.71 -8.90
C THR A 137 0.62 -1.43 -7.42
N ILE A 138 0.06 -0.36 -6.85
CA ILE A 138 0.09 -0.11 -5.40
C ILE A 138 -0.77 -1.14 -4.67
N ALA A 139 -2.00 -1.40 -5.12
CA ALA A 139 -2.88 -2.38 -4.49
C ALA A 139 -2.27 -3.79 -4.48
N ALA A 140 -1.59 -4.18 -5.56
CA ALA A 140 -0.88 -5.45 -5.65
C ALA A 140 0.28 -5.61 -4.65
N GLN A 141 0.74 -4.55 -3.98
CA GLN A 141 1.79 -4.66 -2.95
C GLN A 141 1.27 -5.32 -1.66
N SER A 142 -0.02 -5.19 -1.41
CA SER A 142 -0.71 -5.65 -0.20
C SER A 142 -1.75 -6.74 -0.47
N ASP A 143 -2.31 -6.78 -1.68
CA ASP A 143 -3.25 -7.80 -2.12
C ASP A 143 -2.48 -8.94 -2.82
N LYS A 144 -2.34 -10.06 -2.12
CA LYS A 144 -1.62 -11.24 -2.60
C LYS A 144 -2.33 -11.96 -3.73
N ASP A 145 -3.66 -11.93 -3.77
CA ASP A 145 -4.42 -12.52 -4.87
C ASP A 145 -4.20 -11.74 -6.15
N LEU A 146 -4.35 -10.41 -6.08
CA LEU A 146 -4.10 -9.53 -7.21
C LEU A 146 -2.64 -9.62 -7.71
N GLN A 147 -1.67 -9.66 -6.78
CA GLN A 147 -0.26 -9.88 -7.12
C GLN A 147 -0.06 -11.16 -7.94
N THR A 148 -0.66 -12.26 -7.47
CA THR A 148 -0.55 -13.59 -8.10
C THR A 148 -1.21 -13.60 -9.48
N ARG A 149 -2.39 -12.97 -9.62
CA ARG A 149 -3.10 -12.84 -10.89
C ARG A 149 -2.26 -12.10 -11.94
N ILE A 150 -1.63 -10.98 -11.57
CA ILE A 150 -0.75 -10.22 -12.46
C ILE A 150 0.47 -11.06 -12.85
N GLN A 151 1.10 -11.77 -11.90
CA GLN A 151 2.27 -12.62 -12.19
C GLN A 151 1.95 -13.78 -13.13
N ASN A 152 0.86 -14.50 -12.88
CA ASN A 152 0.42 -15.60 -13.74
C ASN A 152 0.08 -15.11 -15.14
N GLU A 153 -0.55 -13.94 -15.25
CA GLU A 153 -0.87 -13.36 -16.55
C GLU A 153 0.40 -12.92 -17.31
N MET A 154 1.42 -12.39 -16.63
CA MET A 154 2.72 -12.12 -17.26
C MET A 154 3.36 -13.40 -17.81
N LEU A 155 3.34 -14.50 -17.04
CA LEU A 155 3.87 -15.79 -17.48
C LEU A 155 3.10 -16.32 -18.70
N ARG A 156 1.76 -16.26 -18.66
CA ARG A 156 0.89 -16.67 -19.77
C ARG A 156 1.16 -15.87 -21.05
N LEU A 157 1.43 -14.57 -20.93
CA LEU A 157 1.74 -13.70 -22.08
C LEU A 157 3.12 -13.98 -22.68
N GLN A 158 4.08 -14.44 -21.89
CA GLN A 158 5.43 -14.78 -22.35
C GLN A 158 5.53 -16.18 -22.97
N SER A 159 4.58 -17.07 -22.66
CA SER A 159 4.54 -18.44 -23.19
C SER A 159 3.80 -18.57 -24.53
N ASN A 160 3.20 -17.49 -25.05
CA ASN A 160 2.58 -17.45 -26.37
C ASN A 160 3.54 -16.86 -27.40
#